data_AF-A0A1Y2B7N4-F1
#
_entry.id   AF-A0A1Y2B7N4-F1
#
_cell.length_a   1.000
_cell.length_b   1.000
_cell.length_c   1.000
_cell.angle_alpha   90.00
_cell.angle_beta   90.00
_cell.angle_gamma   90.00
#
_symmetry.space_group_name_H-M   'P 1'
#
loop_
_entity.id
_entity.type
_entity.pdbx_description
1 polymer ?
#
loop_
_entity_poly.entity_id
_entity_poly.type
_entity_poly.pdbx_seq_one_letter_code
_entity_poly.pdbx_strand_id
1 'polypeptide(L)'
;MRNLEFIENSSNSGGAIFINFPGYNTETIENSTFVNNKAYNGGAVFYFPYYIKENQPKLDELCKLDGNKALYGGDYSSDPYKIELMNNIDRINTYSGESVKSYTFVIKDEYGNPILTNFKDSSFSLQSMLFLKAVILDKAPEFDGMYDTSDISTDAEIIGESFGYFQNGI
;
A
#
# COMPACT_ATOMS: atom_id res chain seq x y z
N MET A 1 -16.38 -17.89 5.11
CA MET A 1 -15.93 -19.29 5.42
C MET A 1 -16.03 -19.57 6.92
N ARG A 2 -16.17 -20.81 7.41
CA ARG A 2 -16.29 -21.07 8.87
C ARG A 2 -15.87 -22.47 9.36
N ASN A 3 -15.41 -22.56 10.62
CA ASN A 3 -15.05 -23.79 11.33
C ASN A 3 -13.98 -24.65 10.61
N LEU A 4 -12.92 -24.01 10.10
CA LEU A 4 -11.84 -24.66 9.36
C LEU A 4 -10.53 -24.66 10.16
N GLU A 5 -9.66 -25.64 9.90
CA GLU A 5 -8.29 -25.69 10.44
C GLU A 5 -7.28 -25.76 9.30
N PHE A 6 -6.29 -24.86 9.34
CA PHE A 6 -5.19 -24.78 8.37
C PHE A 6 -3.87 -24.81 9.13
N ILE A 7 -3.16 -25.93 9.02
CA ILE A 7 -1.97 -26.22 9.83
C ILE A 7 -0.78 -26.50 8.90
N GLU A 8 0.35 -25.82 9.14
CA GLU A 8 1.66 -26.04 8.49
C GLU A 8 1.68 -25.94 6.95
N ASN A 9 0.71 -25.27 6.34
CA ASN A 9 0.68 -25.07 4.90
C ASN A 9 1.78 -24.09 4.46
N SER A 10 2.26 -24.23 3.22
CA SER A 10 3.31 -23.37 2.65
C SER A 10 2.95 -22.97 1.22
N SER A 11 2.95 -21.67 0.94
CA SER A 11 2.58 -21.08 -0.36
C SER A 11 3.55 -19.96 -0.74
N ASN A 12 3.40 -19.38 -1.94
CA ASN A 12 4.04 -18.11 -2.28
C ASN A 12 3.25 -16.92 -1.69
N SER A 13 1.92 -16.97 -1.78
CA SER A 13 0.99 -15.98 -1.25
C SER A 13 -0.13 -16.70 -0.51
N GLY A 14 -0.44 -16.26 0.71
CA GLY A 14 -1.48 -16.84 1.55
C GLY A 14 -1.12 -18.26 1.97
N GLY A 15 -0.41 -18.41 3.09
CA GLY A 15 0.11 -19.73 3.49
C GLY A 15 -1.00 -20.78 3.58
N ALA A 16 -2.19 -20.39 4.04
CA ALA A 16 -3.41 -21.20 4.09
C ALA A 16 -4.44 -20.80 3.01
N ILE A 17 -4.71 -19.51 2.84
CA ILE A 17 -5.77 -19.00 1.97
C ILE A 17 -5.23 -17.88 1.08
N PHE A 18 -5.37 -18.05 -0.24
CA PHE A 18 -5.10 -17.03 -1.24
C PHE A 18 -6.41 -16.62 -1.94
N ILE A 19 -6.78 -15.34 -1.85
CA ILE A 19 -7.99 -14.79 -2.47
C ILE A 19 -7.55 -13.87 -3.61
N ASN A 20 -7.78 -14.31 -4.84
CA ASN A 20 -7.35 -13.63 -6.06
C ASN A 20 -8.44 -13.72 -7.14
N PHE A 21 -9.59 -13.09 -6.87
CA PHE A 21 -10.77 -13.20 -7.73
C PHE A 21 -11.39 -11.82 -8.01
N PRO A 22 -11.47 -11.38 -9.28
CA PRO A 22 -12.19 -10.17 -9.66
C PRO A 22 -13.67 -10.28 -9.28
N GLY A 23 -14.16 -9.35 -8.44
CA GLY A 23 -15.54 -9.41 -7.93
C GLY A 23 -15.71 -10.30 -6.70
N TYR A 24 -14.64 -10.63 -5.97
CA TYR A 24 -14.76 -11.08 -4.58
C TYR A 24 -15.48 -10.02 -3.75
N ASN A 25 -16.57 -10.41 -3.08
CA ASN A 25 -17.28 -9.57 -2.11
C ASN A 25 -16.76 -9.87 -0.69
N THR A 26 -16.83 -8.89 0.22
CA THR A 26 -16.42 -9.04 1.62
C THR A 26 -17.03 -10.29 2.29
N GLU A 27 -16.24 -11.34 2.53
CA GLU A 27 -16.61 -12.41 3.47
C GLU A 27 -15.96 -12.22 4.83
N THR A 28 -16.67 -12.69 5.87
CA THR A 28 -16.08 -13.01 7.16
C THR A 28 -15.63 -14.47 7.17
N ILE A 29 -14.41 -14.69 7.66
CA ILE A 29 -13.90 -15.99 8.09
C ILE A 29 -14.24 -16.11 9.57
N GLU A 30 -15.00 -17.14 9.92
CA GLU A 30 -15.57 -17.32 11.26
C GLU A 30 -14.95 -18.54 11.97
N ASN A 31 -14.59 -18.40 13.25
CA ASN A 31 -14.18 -19.48 14.15
C ASN A 31 -13.23 -20.51 13.49
N SER A 32 -12.16 -20.02 12.84
CA SER A 32 -11.22 -20.84 12.07
C SER A 32 -9.79 -20.69 12.60
N THR A 33 -9.00 -21.76 12.53
CA THR A 33 -7.66 -21.83 13.14
C THR A 33 -6.57 -21.93 12.08
N PHE A 34 -5.57 -21.06 12.19
CA PHE A 34 -4.43 -20.92 11.29
C PHE A 34 -3.12 -21.05 12.08
N VAL A 35 -2.45 -22.19 11.98
CA VAL A 35 -1.25 -22.50 12.78
C VAL A 35 -0.04 -22.80 11.90
N ASN A 36 1.08 -22.15 12.18
CA ASN A 36 2.39 -22.40 11.56
C ASN A 36 2.45 -22.32 10.02
N ASN A 37 1.47 -21.68 9.37
CA ASN A 37 1.44 -21.51 7.92
C ASN A 37 2.51 -20.52 7.45
N LYS A 38 3.00 -20.68 6.21
CA LYS A 38 4.16 -19.92 5.69
C LYS A 38 3.90 -19.41 4.28
N ALA A 39 4.28 -18.16 4.02
CA ALA A 39 4.26 -17.58 2.68
C ALA A 39 5.35 -16.52 2.48
N TYR A 40 5.49 -15.97 1.26
CA TYR A 40 6.16 -14.69 1.09
C TYR A 40 5.23 -13.53 1.48
N ASN A 41 3.96 -13.58 1.05
CA ASN A 41 2.94 -12.58 1.37
C ASN A 41 1.81 -13.22 2.19
N GLY A 42 1.47 -12.69 3.37
CA GLY A 42 0.37 -13.15 4.21
C GLY A 42 0.54 -14.58 4.76
N GLY A 43 1.04 -14.72 5.99
CA GLY A 43 1.49 -16.01 6.54
C GLY A 43 0.39 -17.07 6.62
N ALA A 44 -0.84 -16.66 6.89
CA ALA A 44 -2.05 -17.47 6.78
C ALA A 44 -2.92 -17.02 5.60
N VAL A 45 -3.31 -15.74 5.54
CA VAL A 45 -4.25 -15.22 4.54
C VAL A 45 -3.59 -14.15 3.67
N PHE A 46 -3.74 -14.25 2.36
CA PHE A 46 -3.38 -13.18 1.43
C PHE A 46 -4.55 -12.83 0.51
N TYR A 47 -4.85 -11.54 0.40
CA TYR A 47 -5.88 -11.00 -0.48
C TYR A 47 -5.28 -10.11 -1.56
N PHE A 48 -5.65 -10.36 -2.81
CA PHE A 48 -5.31 -9.50 -3.94
C PHE A 48 -6.51 -8.58 -4.26
N PRO A 49 -6.44 -7.27 -3.97
CA PRO A 49 -7.55 -6.35 -4.17
C PRO A 49 -7.73 -6.04 -5.65
N TYR A 50 -8.64 -6.75 -6.30
CA TYR A 50 -9.15 -6.34 -7.61
C TYR A 50 -10.18 -5.22 -7.45
N TYR A 51 -9.73 -4.00 -7.71
CA TYR A 51 -10.53 -2.79 -8.00
C TYR A 51 -11.40 -2.18 -6.88
N ILE A 52 -11.51 -2.72 -5.67
CA ILE A 52 -12.40 -2.15 -4.63
C ILE A 52 -11.83 -2.26 -3.21
N LYS A 53 -11.71 -1.11 -2.52
CA LYS A 53 -11.21 -0.91 -1.15
C LYS A 53 -12.01 -1.57 -0.02
N GLU A 54 -13.21 -2.09 -0.32
CA GLU A 54 -14.20 -2.49 0.69
C GLU A 54 -14.35 -4.02 0.84
N ASN A 55 -13.70 -4.78 -0.05
CA ASN A 55 -13.82 -6.24 -0.12
C ASN A 55 -12.72 -7.00 0.64
N GLN A 56 -12.00 -6.32 1.54
CA GLN A 56 -11.03 -6.94 2.45
C GLN A 56 -11.66 -8.10 3.25
N PRO A 57 -11.11 -9.33 3.19
CA PRO A 57 -11.55 -10.44 4.04
C PRO A 57 -11.42 -10.10 5.52
N LYS A 58 -12.51 -10.31 6.27
CA LYS A 58 -12.57 -10.08 7.72
C LYS A 58 -12.37 -11.41 8.44
N LEU A 59 -11.67 -11.40 9.56
CA LEU A 59 -11.60 -12.53 10.48
C LEU A 59 -12.40 -12.14 11.72
N ASP A 60 -13.22 -13.06 12.24
CA ASP A 60 -13.92 -12.84 13.51
C ASP A 60 -12.98 -12.98 14.72
N GLU A 61 -13.46 -12.56 15.89
CA GLU A 61 -12.69 -12.63 17.15
C GLU A 61 -12.43 -14.07 17.64
N LEU A 62 -13.07 -15.07 17.03
CA LEU A 62 -12.88 -16.49 17.33
C LEU A 62 -11.79 -17.13 16.45
N CYS A 63 -11.38 -16.48 15.36
CA CYS A 63 -10.27 -16.94 14.55
C CYS A 63 -8.95 -16.89 15.33
N LYS A 64 -8.18 -17.97 15.21
CA LYS A 64 -6.88 -18.10 15.87
C LYS A 64 -5.77 -18.09 14.84
N LEU A 65 -4.81 -17.19 15.01
CA LEU A 65 -3.61 -17.12 14.20
C LEU A 65 -2.41 -17.28 15.12
N ASP A 66 -1.67 -18.37 14.97
CA ASP A 66 -0.52 -18.68 15.83
C ASP A 66 0.65 -19.22 15.00
N GLY A 67 1.84 -18.70 15.26
CA GLY A 67 3.09 -19.15 14.63
C GLY A 67 3.20 -18.99 13.11
N ASN A 68 2.22 -18.39 12.41
CA ASN A 68 2.30 -18.17 10.96
C ASN A 68 3.39 -17.16 10.62
N LYS A 69 3.99 -17.27 9.43
CA LYS A 69 5.14 -16.44 9.03
C LYS A 69 5.05 -16.02 7.57
N ALA A 70 5.17 -14.73 7.32
CA ALA A 70 5.44 -14.20 6.00
C ALA A 70 6.65 -13.27 6.00
N LEU A 71 7.26 -13.11 4.82
CA LEU A 71 8.26 -12.06 4.58
C LEU A 71 7.60 -10.67 4.60
N TYR A 72 6.34 -10.60 4.15
CA TYR A 72 5.52 -9.40 4.12
C TYR A 72 4.15 -9.64 4.79
N GLY A 73 3.82 -8.79 5.76
CA GLY A 73 2.49 -8.71 6.38
C GLY A 73 2.11 -9.81 7.38
N GLY A 74 3.07 -10.45 8.06
CA GLY A 74 2.78 -11.26 9.26
C GLY A 74 1.80 -12.42 9.01
N ASP A 75 0.70 -12.48 9.78
CA ASP A 75 -0.34 -13.50 9.64
C ASP A 75 -1.29 -13.26 8.46
N TYR A 76 -1.61 -12.02 8.12
CA TYR A 76 -2.57 -11.68 7.07
C TYR A 76 -2.17 -10.38 6.37
N SER A 77 -2.21 -10.37 5.04
CA SER A 77 -1.82 -9.19 4.26
C SER A 77 -2.57 -9.05 2.95
N SER A 78 -2.46 -7.88 2.34
CA SER A 78 -2.87 -7.66 0.94
C SER A 78 -1.70 -7.17 0.09
N ASP A 79 -1.97 -6.94 -1.19
CA ASP A 79 -1.07 -6.17 -2.06
C ASP A 79 -0.97 -4.69 -1.57
N PRO A 80 0.09 -3.96 -1.94
CA PRO A 80 0.27 -2.54 -1.68
C PRO A 80 -0.95 -1.69 -2.05
N TYR A 81 -1.40 -0.87 -1.10
CA TYR A 81 -2.59 -0.04 -1.23
C TYR A 81 -2.31 1.45 -1.00
N LYS A 82 -1.48 1.79 -0.01
CA LYS A 82 -1.29 3.17 0.45
C LYS A 82 0.18 3.52 0.64
N ILE A 83 0.55 4.73 0.22
CA ILE A 83 1.83 5.35 0.59
C ILE A 83 1.55 6.40 1.67
N GLU A 84 2.26 6.31 2.79
CA GLU A 84 2.22 7.28 3.88
C GLU A 84 3.56 8.00 3.99
N LEU A 85 3.55 9.33 3.82
CA LEU A 85 4.71 10.17 4.13
C LEU A 85 5.00 10.12 5.62
N MET A 86 6.23 9.78 5.99
CA MET A 86 6.65 9.79 7.39
C MET A 86 6.71 11.25 7.89
N ASN A 87 6.38 11.44 9.17
CA ASN A 87 6.37 12.73 9.86
C ASN A 87 5.24 13.70 9.43
N ASN A 88 4.14 13.22 8.85
CA ASN A 88 2.91 13.99 8.59
C ASN A 88 3.12 15.30 7.82
N ILE A 89 3.98 15.28 6.80
CA ILE A 89 4.34 16.48 6.04
C ILE A 89 3.18 16.91 5.13
N ASP A 90 2.48 17.94 5.55
CA ASP A 90 1.38 18.58 4.83
C ASP A 90 1.90 19.53 3.72
N ARG A 91 2.96 20.29 4.00
CA ARG A 91 3.50 21.32 3.12
C ARG A 91 5.03 21.26 3.00
N ILE A 92 5.53 21.54 1.80
CA ILE A 92 6.95 21.74 1.50
C ILE A 92 7.11 23.20 1.06
N ASN A 93 8.07 23.92 1.65
CA ASN A 93 8.49 25.25 1.20
C ASN A 93 9.93 25.15 0.73
N THR A 94 10.24 25.77 -0.41
CA THR A 94 11.58 25.83 -1.00
C THR A 94 11.71 27.10 -1.83
N TYR A 95 12.90 27.68 -1.87
CA TYR A 95 13.24 28.81 -2.72
C TYR A 95 14.11 28.40 -3.92
N SER A 96 14.25 29.28 -4.91
CA SER A 96 15.10 29.00 -6.09
C SER A 96 16.55 28.82 -5.68
N GLY A 97 17.16 27.70 -6.10
CA GLY A 97 18.52 27.31 -5.73
C GLY A 97 18.63 26.53 -4.41
N GLU A 98 17.55 26.33 -3.66
CA GLU A 98 17.57 25.48 -2.47
C GLU A 98 17.48 23.99 -2.81
N SER A 99 18.06 23.17 -1.92
CA SER A 99 17.92 21.71 -1.94
C SER A 99 16.83 21.28 -0.96
N VAL A 100 15.78 20.64 -1.46
CA VAL A 100 14.73 20.07 -0.60
C VAL A 100 15.27 18.83 0.14
N LYS A 101 14.90 18.67 1.41
CA LYS A 101 15.27 17.48 2.20
C LYS A 101 14.65 16.21 1.61
N SER A 102 15.40 15.11 1.63
CA SER A 102 14.86 13.78 1.31
C SER A 102 13.73 13.41 2.27
N TYR A 103 12.62 12.90 1.71
CA TYR A 103 11.49 12.40 2.49
C TYR A 103 11.50 10.88 2.54
N THR A 104 11.13 10.33 3.69
CA THR A 104 10.88 8.90 3.86
C THR A 104 9.38 8.64 3.81
N PHE A 105 8.99 7.54 3.20
CA PHE A 105 7.61 7.07 3.15
C PHE A 105 7.55 5.60 3.56
N VAL A 106 6.38 5.16 4.02
CA VAL A 106 6.06 3.76 4.26
C VAL A 106 4.99 3.33 3.27
N ILE A 107 5.18 2.19 2.61
CA ILE A 107 4.13 1.55 1.83
C ILE A 107 3.35 0.62 2.76
N LYS A 108 2.02 0.67 2.72
CA LYS A 108 1.11 -0.16 3.50
C LYS A 108 0.15 -0.93 2.60
N ASP A 109 -0.23 -2.10 3.08
CA ASP A 109 -1.34 -2.88 2.54
C ASP A 109 -2.71 -2.37 3.08
N GLU A 110 -3.82 -2.98 2.68
CA GLU A 110 -5.16 -2.58 3.14
C GLU A 110 -5.40 -2.88 4.63
N TYR A 111 -4.63 -3.78 5.23
CA TYR A 111 -4.66 -4.07 6.67
C TYR A 111 -3.82 -3.08 7.48
N GLY A 112 -3.10 -2.16 6.81
CA GLY A 112 -2.22 -1.18 7.43
C GLY A 112 -0.83 -1.72 7.79
N ASN A 113 -0.51 -2.96 7.42
CA ASN A 113 0.81 -3.56 7.64
C ASN A 113 1.86 -2.79 6.84
N PRO A 114 3.02 -2.44 7.43
CA PRO A 114 4.13 -1.89 6.68
C PRO A 114 4.72 -2.98 5.78
N ILE A 115 4.79 -2.69 4.48
CA ILE A 115 5.44 -3.58 3.52
C ILE A 115 6.94 -3.27 3.56
N LEU A 116 7.74 -4.27 3.97
CA LEU A 116 9.18 -4.10 4.22
C LEU A 116 9.97 -3.96 2.91
N THR A 117 10.06 -2.73 2.43
CA THR A 117 10.73 -2.37 1.18
C THR A 117 12.24 -2.20 1.34
N ASN A 118 12.95 -3.29 1.62
CA ASN A 118 14.42 -3.30 1.52
C ASN A 118 14.85 -3.43 0.05
N PHE A 119 14.68 -2.35 -0.73
CA PHE A 119 14.97 -2.25 -2.17
C PHE A 119 16.46 -2.35 -2.55
N LYS A 120 17.30 -2.93 -1.69
CA LYS A 120 18.77 -2.86 -1.82
C LYS A 120 19.27 -3.47 -3.14
N ASP A 121 18.54 -4.45 -3.66
CA ASP A 121 18.83 -5.18 -4.90
C ASP A 121 17.56 -5.41 -5.74
N SER A 122 16.46 -4.67 -5.50
CA SER A 122 15.15 -4.94 -6.11
C SER A 122 14.37 -3.68 -6.50
N SER A 123 14.00 -3.59 -7.78
CA SER A 123 13.09 -2.57 -8.31
C SER A 123 11.63 -3.01 -8.10
N PHE A 124 10.83 -2.16 -7.48
CA PHE A 124 9.37 -2.29 -7.44
C PHE A 124 8.75 -1.43 -8.53
N SER A 125 7.85 -1.99 -9.33
CA SER A 125 7.06 -1.24 -10.30
C SER A 125 5.69 -0.97 -9.70
N LEU A 126 5.49 0.24 -9.17
CA LEU A 126 4.15 0.74 -8.95
C LEU A 126 3.57 1.11 -10.33
N GLN A 127 2.74 0.24 -10.88
CA GLN A 127 1.97 0.58 -12.08
C GLN A 127 0.96 1.67 -11.71
N SER A 128 0.79 2.64 -12.61
CA SER A 128 -0.09 3.81 -12.42
C SER A 128 0.33 4.76 -11.29
N MET A 129 1.50 5.39 -11.40
CA MET A 129 1.85 6.57 -10.59
C MET A 129 2.03 7.84 -11.42
N LEU A 130 1.36 8.92 -11.00
CA LEU A 130 1.81 10.30 -11.17
C LEU A 130 1.79 10.97 -9.80
N PHE A 131 2.94 11.47 -9.34
CA PHE A 131 3.05 12.20 -8.07
C PHE A 131 3.27 13.68 -8.34
N LEU A 132 2.33 14.53 -7.91
CA LEU A 132 2.45 15.98 -7.99
C LEU A 132 1.67 16.66 -6.85
N LYS A 133 2.31 16.82 -5.69
CA LYS A 133 1.81 17.70 -4.62
C LYS A 133 2.33 19.13 -4.83
N ALA A 134 1.85 19.72 -5.94
CA ALA A 134 2.12 21.05 -6.46
C ALA A 134 3.55 21.37 -6.95
N VAL A 135 3.62 22.04 -8.11
CA VAL A 135 4.61 23.07 -8.41
C VAL A 135 3.82 24.37 -8.56
N ILE A 136 4.02 25.32 -7.65
CA ILE A 136 3.60 26.72 -7.87
C ILE A 136 4.88 27.54 -7.86
N LEU A 137 5.23 28.04 -9.03
CA LEU A 137 6.21 29.12 -9.19
C LEU A 137 5.39 30.40 -9.33
N ASP A 138 5.54 31.33 -8.40
CA ASP A 138 5.06 32.69 -8.61
C ASP A 138 6.14 33.72 -8.23
N LYS A 139 6.11 34.85 -8.93
CA LYS A 139 7.29 35.70 -9.16
C LYS A 139 7.22 36.97 -8.32
N ALA A 140 8.37 37.45 -7.86
CA ALA A 140 8.44 38.75 -7.19
C ALA A 140 8.05 39.89 -8.16
N PRO A 141 7.23 40.86 -7.74
CA PRO A 141 6.64 41.90 -8.61
C PRO A 141 7.64 42.93 -9.17
N GLU A 142 8.92 42.79 -8.86
CA GLU A 142 10.03 43.64 -9.32
C GLU A 142 10.67 43.15 -10.64
N PHE A 143 10.16 42.05 -11.22
CA PHE A 143 10.57 41.51 -12.53
C PHE A 143 9.41 41.47 -13.52
N ASP A 144 9.01 42.63 -14.05
CA ASP A 144 7.92 42.74 -15.02
C ASP A 144 8.25 42.04 -16.37
N GLY A 145 7.23 41.52 -17.07
CA GLY A 145 7.35 40.92 -18.41
C GLY A 145 7.05 39.41 -18.54
N MET A 146 6.81 38.70 -17.43
CA MET A 146 6.32 37.30 -17.33
C MET A 146 5.93 37.09 -15.86
N TYR A 147 4.78 36.55 -15.46
CA TYR A 147 3.57 36.16 -16.20
C TYR A 147 2.34 36.77 -15.48
N ASP A 148 1.13 36.33 -15.85
CA ASP A 148 -0.15 36.86 -15.38
C ASP A 148 -0.72 36.05 -14.19
N THR A 149 -1.23 36.72 -13.16
CA THR A 149 -1.76 36.12 -11.92
C THR A 149 -3.29 36.22 -11.79
N SER A 150 -4.02 36.46 -12.89
CA SER A 150 -5.47 36.74 -12.84
C SER A 150 -6.40 35.52 -12.89
N ASP A 151 -5.94 34.36 -13.38
CA ASP A 151 -6.71 33.09 -13.45
C ASP A 151 -6.14 32.02 -12.49
N ILE A 152 -6.16 32.31 -11.18
CA ILE A 152 -5.78 31.34 -10.15
C ILE A 152 -6.94 30.34 -9.95
N SER A 153 -6.95 29.25 -10.73
CA SER A 153 -7.80 28.10 -10.41
C SER A 153 -7.26 27.43 -9.13
N THR A 154 -7.99 27.58 -8.02
CA THR A 154 -7.74 26.82 -6.80
C THR A 154 -7.91 25.32 -7.05
N ASP A 155 -7.27 24.53 -6.20
CA ASP A 155 -7.40 23.06 -6.09
C ASP A 155 -6.58 22.23 -7.08
N ALA A 156 -5.35 21.92 -6.68
CA ALA A 156 -4.60 20.76 -7.18
C ALA A 156 -4.96 19.52 -6.34
N GLU A 157 -5.96 18.76 -6.77
CA GLU A 157 -6.31 17.45 -6.20
C GLU A 157 -5.70 16.32 -7.05
N ILE A 158 -4.99 15.39 -6.40
CA ILE A 158 -4.58 14.13 -7.02
C ILE A 158 -4.95 12.97 -6.09
N ILE A 159 -6.05 12.30 -6.40
CA ILE A 159 -6.44 11.02 -5.83
C ILE A 159 -5.82 9.92 -6.69
N GLY A 160 -4.65 9.41 -6.28
CA GLY A 160 -4.04 8.24 -6.91
C GLY A 160 -4.51 6.96 -6.23
N GLU A 161 -5.21 6.09 -6.95
CA GLU A 161 -5.40 4.69 -6.55
C GLU A 161 -4.29 3.85 -7.18
N SER A 162 -3.29 3.49 -6.38
CA SER A 162 -2.16 2.67 -6.83
C SER A 162 -2.47 1.18 -6.68
N PHE A 163 -2.23 0.41 -7.73
CA PHE A 163 -2.14 -1.05 -7.68
C PHE A 163 -0.73 -1.45 -8.11
N GLY A 164 0.05 -2.06 -7.22
CA GLY A 164 1.42 -2.46 -7.50
C GLY A 164 1.71 -3.85 -7.00
N TYR A 165 1.88 -4.80 -7.93
CA TYR A 165 2.23 -6.17 -7.60
C TYR A 165 3.75 -6.36 -7.53
N PHE A 166 4.19 -7.25 -6.63
CA PHE A 166 5.59 -7.65 -6.57
C PHE A 166 5.91 -8.71 -7.62
N GLN A 167 6.70 -8.33 -8.63
CA GLN A 167 7.44 -9.29 -9.47
C GLN A 167 8.91 -9.24 -9.09
N ASN A 168 9.48 -10.39 -8.71
CA ASN A 168 10.93 -10.56 -8.80
C ASN A 168 11.30 -10.59 -10.28
N GLY A 169 12.13 -9.62 -10.71
CA GLY A 169 12.86 -9.74 -11.96
C GLY A 169 13.77 -10.97 -11.92
N ILE A 170 13.85 -11.68 -13.05
CA ILE A 170 14.78 -12.79 -13.29
C ILE A 170 16.18 -12.23 -13.55
#